data_AF-A0A242CG95-F1
#
_entry.id   AF-A0A242CG95-F1
#
_cell.length_a   1.000
_cell.length_b   1.000
_cell.length_c   1.000
_cell.angle_alpha   90.00
_cell.angle_beta   90.00
_cell.angle_gamma   90.00
#
_symmetry.space_group_name_H-M   'P 1'
#
loop_
_entity.id
_entity.type
_entity.pdbx_description
1 polymer ?
#
loop_
_entity_poly.entity_id
_entity_poly.type
_entity_poly.pdbx_seq_one_letter_code
_entity_poly.pdbx_strand_id
1 'polypeptide(L)'
;MWTTTITGGYRYYDGYVVVAAPPAYPFYTLLEINYNGQILQGIVLDRGGAIQGSHFDICVSDESTAYSLGVGSGTIKVIGSLK
;
A
#
# COMPACT_ATOMS: atom_id res chain seq x y z
N MET A 1 -17.40 19.80 -11.51
CA MET A 1 -16.12 19.07 -11.63
C MET A 1 -15.35 19.40 -10.37
N TRP A 2 -15.38 18.53 -9.35
CA TRP A 2 -14.70 18.80 -8.09
C TRP A 2 -13.33 18.15 -8.15
N THR A 3 -12.30 18.98 -8.28
CA THR A 3 -10.92 18.58 -8.08
C THR A 3 -10.64 18.67 -6.59
N THR A 4 -10.73 17.55 -5.87
CA THR A 4 -10.28 17.50 -4.48
C THR A 4 -8.78 17.31 -4.48
N THR A 5 -8.03 18.40 -4.28
CA THR A 5 -6.63 18.32 -3.87
C THR A 5 -6.61 17.78 -2.44
N ILE A 6 -6.32 16.48 -2.27
CA ILE A 6 -6.03 15.91 -0.95
C ILE A 6 -4.65 16.42 -0.54
N THR A 7 -4.62 17.58 0.11
CA THR A 7 -3.42 18.09 0.77
C THR A 7 -3.25 17.34 2.09
N GLY A 8 -2.31 16.40 2.14
CA GLY A 8 -1.81 15.82 3.40
C GLY A 8 -2.65 14.69 3.98
N GLY A 9 -2.47 13.47 3.47
CA GLY A 9 -2.83 12.25 4.19
C GLY A 9 -1.57 11.41 4.44
N TYR A 10 -1.45 10.81 5.62
CA TYR A 10 -0.44 9.79 6.00
C TYR A 10 -0.46 8.52 5.12
N ARG A 11 -1.22 8.55 4.02
CA ARG A 11 -1.60 7.42 3.17
C ARG A 11 -0.83 7.38 1.86
N TYR A 12 -0.21 8.50 1.48
CA TYR A 12 0.59 8.60 0.27
C TYR A 12 1.94 9.25 0.59
N TYR A 13 3.00 8.69 0.03
CA TYR A 13 4.34 9.25 0.07
C TYR A 13 4.93 9.23 -1.33
N ASP A 14 5.29 10.41 -1.84
CA ASP A 14 5.86 10.59 -3.18
C ASP A 14 5.03 9.94 -4.32
N GLY A 15 3.71 9.97 -4.21
CA GLY A 15 2.78 9.38 -5.19
C GLY A 15 2.48 7.89 -4.99
N TYR A 16 3.14 7.22 -4.04
CA TYR A 16 2.91 5.80 -3.70
C TYR A 16 1.99 5.65 -2.49
N VAL A 17 1.10 4.65 -2.48
CA VAL A 17 0.30 4.33 -1.28
C VAL A 17 1.19 3.80 -0.16
N VAL A 18 0.94 4.18 1.09
CA VAL A 18 1.65 3.63 2.24
C VAL A 18 1.17 2.21 2.52
N VAL A 19 2.11 1.29 2.64
CA VAL A 19 1.88 -0.13 2.89
C VAL A 19 2.56 -0.53 4.19
N ALA A 20 1.82 -1.25 5.05
CA ALA A 20 2.42 -2.00 6.12
C ALA A 20 2.88 -3.36 5.58
N ALA A 21 4.17 -3.67 5.76
CA ALA A 21 4.77 -4.88 5.23
C ALA A 21 5.58 -5.65 6.29
N PRO A 22 5.81 -6.97 6.08
CA PRO A 22 6.65 -7.77 6.95
C PRO A 22 8.10 -7.25 7.01
N PRO A 23 8.87 -7.55 8.09
CA PRO A 23 10.25 -7.08 8.22
C PRO A 23 11.20 -7.44 7.09
N ALA A 24 10.89 -8.50 6.32
CA ALA A 24 11.62 -8.89 5.13
C ALA A 24 11.63 -7.82 4.02
N TYR A 25 10.71 -6.86 4.06
CA TYR A 25 10.64 -5.72 3.15
C TYR A 25 11.14 -4.46 3.89
N PRO A 26 12.34 -3.96 3.58
CA PRO A 26 12.87 -2.74 4.18
C PRO A 26 11.94 -1.54 3.98
N PHE A 27 12.01 -0.55 4.87
CA PHE A 27 11.36 0.73 4.64
C PHE A 27 11.85 1.35 3.33
N TYR A 28 10.98 2.14 2.68
CA TYR A 28 11.19 2.76 1.36
C TYR A 28 11.25 1.79 0.18
N THR A 29 11.04 0.49 0.40
CA THR A 29 10.83 -0.47 -0.69
C THR A 29 9.58 -0.09 -1.48
N LEU A 30 9.71 0.00 -2.79
CA LEU A 30 8.61 0.20 -3.73
C LEU A 30 8.02 -1.15 -4.14
N LEU A 31 6.70 -1.24 -4.09
CA LEU A 31 5.94 -2.44 -4.38
C LEU A 31 4.95 -2.17 -5.52
N GLU A 32 4.87 -3.12 -6.45
CA GLU A 32 3.72 -3.28 -7.34
C GLU A 32 2.83 -4.37 -6.73
N ILE A 33 1.59 -4.00 -6.44
CA ILE A 33 0.59 -4.85 -5.81
C ILE A 33 -0.46 -5.15 -6.86
N ASN A 34 -0.58 -6.41 -7.26
CA ASN A 34 -1.68 -6.86 -8.11
C ASN A 34 -2.73 -7.55 -7.24
N TYR A 35 -3.93 -6.97 -7.22
CA TYR A 35 -5.04 -7.45 -6.45
C TYR A 35 -6.32 -7.40 -7.29
N ASN A 36 -7.00 -8.54 -7.46
CA ASN A 36 -8.23 -8.66 -8.26
C ASN A 36 -8.13 -8.02 -9.66
N GLY A 37 -6.95 -8.11 -10.31
CA GLY A 37 -6.70 -7.54 -11.64
C GLY A 37 -6.43 -6.03 -11.66
N GLN A 38 -6.41 -5.38 -10.49
CA GLN A 38 -5.98 -4.00 -10.33
C GLN A 38 -4.51 -3.96 -9.92
N ILE A 39 -3.77 -3.01 -10.48
CA ILE A 39 -2.37 -2.76 -10.13
C ILE A 39 -2.29 -1.47 -9.33
N LEU A 40 -1.65 -1.55 -8.16
CA LEU A 40 -1.40 -0.44 -7.25
C LEU A 40 0.10 -0.32 -7.01
N GLN A 41 0.60 0.92 -6.90
CA GLN A 41 1.99 1.17 -6.54
C GLN A 41 2.08 1.66 -5.10
N GLY A 42 2.80 0.92 -4.27
CA GLY A 42 2.94 1.18 -2.84
C GLY A 42 4.38 1.36 -2.39
N ILE A 43 4.54 1.92 -1.20
CA ILE A 43 5.81 2.11 -0.51
C ILE A 43 5.69 1.60 0.92
N VAL A 44 6.70 0.85 1.37
CA VAL A 44 6.77 0.34 2.74
C VAL A 44 7.18 1.48 3.67
N LEU A 45 6.24 1.99 4.46
CA LEU A 45 6.49 3.02 5.48
C LEU A 45 5.84 2.70 6.83
N ASP A 46 5.15 1.57 6.94
CA ASP A 46 4.49 1.16 8.19
C ASP A 46 4.77 -0.30 8.54
N ARG A 47 4.51 -0.67 9.80
CA ARG A 47 4.66 -2.01 10.37
C ARG A 47 3.50 -2.28 11.33
N GLY A 48 2.99 -3.51 11.30
CA GLY A 48 2.03 -4.00 12.28
C GLY A 48 2.51 -5.29 12.93
N GLY A 49 2.20 -5.48 14.22
CA GLY A 49 2.58 -6.71 14.95
C GLY A 49 2.03 -7.98 14.31
N ALA A 50 0.86 -7.88 13.65
CA ALA A 50 0.22 -8.97 12.91
C ALA A 50 0.64 -9.05 11.42
N ILE A 51 1.36 -8.05 10.90
CA ILE A 51 1.79 -8.00 9.49
C ILE A 51 3.13 -8.73 9.36
N GLN A 52 3.03 -10.06 9.25
CA GLN A 52 4.17 -10.99 9.20
C GLN A 52 4.02 -11.98 8.04
N GLY A 53 5.13 -12.60 7.62
CA GLY A 53 5.14 -13.62 6.58
C GLY A 53 4.77 -13.05 5.20
N SER A 54 3.61 -13.43 4.69
CA SER A 54 3.06 -13.00 3.39
C SER A 54 1.88 -12.05 3.51
N HIS A 55 1.62 -11.48 4.70
CA HIS A 55 0.55 -10.51 4.91
C HIS A 55 1.03 -9.08 4.71
N PHE A 56 0.20 -8.27 4.07
CA PHE A 56 0.40 -6.85 3.81
C PHE A 56 -0.89 -6.10 4.09
N ASP A 57 -0.78 -4.86 4.55
CA ASP A 57 -1.93 -3.99 4.76
C ASP A 57 -1.75 -2.68 3.98
N ILE A 58 -2.80 -2.24 3.29
CA ILE A 58 -2.78 -1.08 2.40
C ILE A 58 -3.57 0.04 3.06
N CYS A 59 -2.91 1.16 3.33
CA CYS A 59 -3.56 2.29 3.96
C CYS A 59 -4.43 3.06 2.94
N VAL A 60 -5.75 2.85 2.98
CA VAL A 60 -6.70 3.50 2.07
C VAL A 60 -7.51 4.63 2.72
N SER A 61 -8.04 5.54 1.89
CA SER A 61 -8.63 6.83 2.30
C SER A 61 -10.07 6.77 2.78
N ASP A 62 -10.82 5.76 2.36
CA ASP A 62 -12.27 5.70 2.57
C ASP A 62 -12.74 4.26 2.69
N GLU A 63 -13.78 4.10 3.51
CA GLU A 63 -14.40 2.82 3.82
C GLU A 63 -14.88 2.10 2.55
N SER A 64 -15.32 2.84 1.54
CA SER A 64 -15.72 2.28 0.24
C SER A 64 -14.56 1.60 -0.48
N THR A 65 -13.38 2.23 -0.52
CA THR A 65 -12.17 1.64 -1.10
C THR A 65 -11.67 0.47 -0.25
N ALA A 66 -11.77 0.57 1.08
CA ALA A 66 -11.44 -0.53 1.99
C ALA A 66 -12.36 -1.74 1.76
N TYR A 67 -13.65 -1.52 1.53
CA TYR A 67 -14.60 -2.59 1.18
C TYR A 67 -14.36 -3.15 -0.23
N SER A 68 -13.99 -2.30 -1.19
CA SER A 68 -13.70 -2.73 -2.56
C SER A 68 -12.41 -3.54 -2.66
N LEU A 69 -11.39 -3.20 -1.88
CA LEU A 69 -10.21 -4.03 -1.74
C LEU A 69 -10.57 -5.27 -0.90
N GLY A 70 -11.16 -5.09 0.27
CA GLY A 70 -11.50 -6.18 1.18
C GLY A 70 -10.28 -6.99 1.61
N VAL A 71 -10.52 -8.18 2.17
CA VAL A 71 -9.48 -9.17 2.45
C VAL A 71 -9.41 -10.13 1.27
N GLY A 72 -8.21 -10.33 0.73
CA GLY A 72 -8.01 -11.31 -0.31
C GLY A 72 -6.54 -11.58 -0.60
N SER A 73 -6.31 -12.32 -1.69
CA SER A 73 -4.98 -12.73 -2.11
C SER A 73 -4.60 -12.02 -3.40
N GLY A 74 -3.34 -11.60 -3.49
CA GLY A 74 -2.76 -10.94 -4.65
C GLY A 74 -1.31 -11.31 -4.83
N THR A 75 -0.63 -10.64 -5.75
CA THR A 75 0.82 -10.75 -5.91
C THR A 75 1.50 -9.45 -5.56
N ILE A 76 2.68 -9.57 -4.95
CA ILE A 76 3.56 -8.46 -4.62
C ILE A 76 4.81 -8.63 -5.48
N LYS A 77 5.24 -7.54 -6.10
CA LYS A 77 6.53 -7.47 -6.79
C LYS A 77 7.30 -6.27 -6.27
N VAL A 78 8.54 -6.49 -5.86
CA VAL A 78 9.46 -5.39 -5.55
C VAL A 78 9.89 -4.75 -6.86
N ILE A 79 9.68 -3.45 -6.99
CA ILE A 79 9.99 -2.68 -8.20
C ILE A 79 11.11 -1.65 -8.01
N GLY A 80 11.55 -1.44 -6.77
CA GLY A 80 12.68 -0.55 -6.46
C GLY A 80 12.73 -0.14 -5.00
N SER A 81 13.50 0.92 -4.72
CA SER A 81 13.55 1.61 -3.44
C SER A 81 13.68 3.12 -3.69
N LEU A 82 13.10 3.94 -2.81
CA LEU A 82 13.25 5.40 -2.83
C LEU A 82 14.43 5.91 -1.99
N LYS A 83 15.12 5.01 -1.26
CA LYS A 83 16.32 5.30 -0.48
C LYS A 83 17.30 4.14 -0.48
#